data_AF-A0A957DI60-F1
#
_entry.id   AF-A0A957DI60-F1
#
_cell.length_a   1.000
_cell.length_b   1.000
_cell.length_c   1.000
_cell.angle_alpha   90.00
_cell.angle_beta   90.00
_cell.angle_gamma   90.00
#
_symmetry.space_group_name_H-M   'P 1'
#
loop_
_entity.id
_entity.type
_entity.pdbx_description
1 polymer ?
#
loop_
_entity_poly.entity_id
_entity_poly.type
_entity_poly.pdbx_seq_one_letter_code
_entity_poly.pdbx_strand_id
1 'polypeptide(L)'
;AWLCMEVEGGIPLWPAAHHWLWLRLLCDTTIRRLLIIAPPESAKTTWVVAYLAASIGFFPEEPRIFASASGDVAKKRSMALRQVIESAAFQEVFPGVRLARGLSYEQHQWSVAHGGQARAGRIHPTVSAYGTGGSITGSRAFEAIGDDILDHENTRTAYQREFVHTWAHNSLFSRVRARVGRIILIGTAWHHDDLYARIRRSGQWVVCHLPLLSPGADVYATLTYPPGYRGRRLGEPVAEVFEEEHEQVP
;
A
#
# COMPACT_ATOMS: atom_id res chain seq x y z
N ALA A 1 19.12 -12.78 5.31
CA ALA A 1 19.44 -12.15 4.02
C ALA A 1 18.49 -10.96 3.82
N TRP A 2 19.00 -9.83 3.33
CA TRP A 2 18.19 -8.64 3.04
C TRP A 2 17.93 -8.62 1.53
N LEU A 3 16.68 -8.35 1.11
CA LEU A 3 16.38 -8.14 -0.30
C LEU A 3 16.99 -6.79 -0.72
N CYS A 4 18.16 -6.84 -1.36
CA CYS A 4 18.79 -5.66 -1.94
C CYS A 4 18.15 -5.39 -3.30
N MET A 5 17.45 -4.27 -3.44
CA MET A 5 17.01 -3.79 -4.74
C MET A 5 18.08 -2.89 -5.33
N GLU A 6 18.23 -2.93 -6.64
CA GLU A 6 19.23 -2.15 -7.37
C GLU A 6 18.53 -1.18 -8.35
N VAL A 7 19.15 -0.03 -8.60
CA VAL A 7 18.79 0.83 -9.74
C VAL A 7 19.48 0.33 -11.02
N GLU A 8 19.13 0.94 -12.16
CA GLU A 8 19.88 0.72 -13.41
C GLU A 8 21.39 0.89 -13.18
N GLY A 9 22.17 -0.12 -13.58
CA GLY A 9 23.62 -0.15 -13.38
C GLY A 9 24.11 -0.92 -12.14
N GLY A 10 23.23 -1.59 -11.39
CA GLY A 10 23.63 -2.50 -10.29
C GLY A 10 23.98 -1.78 -8.99
N ILE A 11 23.59 -0.51 -8.85
CA ILE A 11 23.84 0.27 -7.63
C ILE A 11 22.75 -0.06 -6.60
N PRO A 12 23.11 -0.46 -5.36
CA PRO A 12 22.14 -0.71 -4.30
C PRO A 12 21.28 0.52 -3.97
N LEU A 13 19.97 0.30 -3.79
CA LEU A 13 19.04 1.31 -3.32
C LEU A 13 19.19 1.54 -1.81
N TRP A 14 19.60 2.73 -1.43
CA TRP A 14 19.71 3.14 -0.02
C TRP A 14 18.46 3.92 0.43
N PRO A 15 17.73 3.46 1.47
CA PRO A 15 16.59 4.19 1.98
C PRO A 15 17.04 5.46 2.73
N ALA A 16 16.49 6.62 2.33
CA ALA A 16 16.47 7.83 3.13
C ALA A 16 15.66 7.64 4.42
N ALA A 17 15.78 8.57 5.37
CA ALA A 17 15.13 8.47 6.68
C ALA A 17 13.61 8.24 6.60
N HIS A 18 12.91 8.95 5.70
CA HIS A 18 11.47 8.78 5.52
C HIS A 18 11.10 7.43 4.88
N HIS A 19 11.96 6.88 4.01
CA HIS A 19 11.78 5.53 3.47
C HIS A 19 11.87 4.48 4.58
N TRP A 20 12.80 4.63 5.53
CA TRP A 20 12.89 3.76 6.70
C TRP A 20 11.63 3.82 7.58
N LEU A 21 11.07 5.02 7.77
CA LEU A 21 9.80 5.17 8.48
C LEU A 21 8.68 4.43 7.76
N TRP A 22 8.55 4.60 6.44
CA TRP A 22 7.52 3.90 5.66
C TRP A 22 7.70 2.39 5.73
N LEU A 23 8.92 1.87 5.56
CA LEU A 23 9.19 0.43 5.69
C LEU A 23 8.83 -0.10 7.07
N ARG A 24 9.09 0.64 8.15
CA ARG A 24 8.65 0.25 9.51
C ARG A 24 7.13 0.16 9.60
N LEU A 25 6.39 1.13 9.05
CA LEU A 25 4.92 1.13 9.05
C LEU A 25 4.35 0.04 8.15
N LEU A 26 4.93 -0.14 6.96
CA LEU A 26 4.56 -1.18 6.00
C LEU A 26 4.82 -2.57 6.57
N CYS A 27 5.91 -2.80 7.31
CA CYS A 27 6.19 -4.10 7.93
C CYS A 27 5.42 -4.36 9.24
N ASP A 28 4.81 -3.35 9.85
CA ASP A 28 3.99 -3.54 11.06
C ASP A 28 2.60 -4.09 10.70
N THR A 29 2.46 -5.42 10.84
CA THR A 29 1.22 -6.14 10.55
C THR A 29 0.09 -5.89 11.58
N THR A 30 0.39 -5.26 12.72
CA THR A 30 -0.62 -4.82 13.68
C THR A 30 -1.43 -3.63 13.13
N ILE A 31 -0.86 -2.86 12.20
CA ILE A 31 -1.54 -1.80 11.48
C ILE A 31 -2.40 -2.39 10.36
N ARG A 32 -3.70 -2.59 10.61
CA ARG A 32 -4.64 -3.15 9.62
C ARG A 32 -5.07 -2.16 8.53
N ARG A 33 -5.03 -0.87 8.83
CA ARG A 33 -5.46 0.23 7.97
C ARG A 33 -4.42 1.33 8.05
N LEU A 34 -3.61 1.45 7.01
CA LEU A 34 -2.50 2.40 6.92
C LEU A 34 -2.75 3.37 5.76
N LEU A 35 -2.59 4.66 6.03
CA LEU A 35 -2.55 5.70 5.01
C LEU A 35 -1.21 6.44 5.13
N ILE A 36 -0.42 6.47 4.06
CA ILE A 36 0.80 7.28 3.94
C ILE A 36 0.55 8.36 2.90
N ILE A 37 0.46 9.62 3.35
CA ILE A 37 0.40 10.78 2.46
C ILE A 37 1.81 11.34 2.38
N ALA A 38 2.37 11.38 1.18
CA ALA A 38 3.71 11.92 0.94
C ALA A 38 3.76 12.66 -0.39
N PRO A 39 4.72 13.60 -0.56
CA PRO A 39 4.78 14.44 -1.75
C PRO A 39 5.06 13.64 -3.03
N PRO A 40 4.84 14.23 -4.23
CA PRO A 40 5.35 13.67 -5.48
C PRO A 40 6.85 13.40 -5.42
N GLU A 41 7.34 12.52 -6.30
CA GLU A 41 8.79 12.28 -6.49
C GLU A 41 9.56 11.76 -5.25
N SER A 42 8.86 11.29 -4.22
CA SER A 42 9.44 10.74 -2.99
C SER A 42 9.71 9.22 -3.03
N ALA A 43 9.88 8.64 -4.23
CA ALA A 43 10.15 7.21 -4.45
C ALA A 43 9.18 6.20 -3.78
N LYS A 44 7.93 6.62 -3.50
CA LYS A 44 6.88 5.80 -2.87
C LYS A 44 6.74 4.43 -3.52
N THR A 45 6.50 4.40 -4.83
CA THR A 45 6.30 3.16 -5.61
C THR A 45 7.47 2.19 -5.46
N THR A 46 8.71 2.69 -5.45
CA THR A 46 9.91 1.85 -5.30
C THR A 46 9.87 1.05 -4.00
N TRP A 47 9.55 1.71 -2.88
CA TRP A 47 9.49 1.05 -1.57
C TRP A 47 8.24 0.20 -1.38
N VAL A 48 7.12 0.54 -2.02
CA VAL A 48 5.94 -0.32 -2.09
C VAL A 48 6.26 -1.62 -2.81
N VAL A 49 6.95 -1.56 -3.95
CA VAL A 49 7.39 -2.74 -4.70
C VAL A 49 8.39 -3.57 -3.89
N ALA A 50 9.34 -2.92 -3.21
CA ALA A 50 10.29 -3.59 -2.31
C ALA A 50 9.56 -4.38 -1.20
N TYR A 51 8.63 -3.71 -0.52
CA TYR A 51 7.81 -4.28 0.52
C TYR A 51 6.96 -5.45 -0.01
N LEU A 52 6.28 -5.26 -1.14
CA LEU A 52 5.44 -6.27 -1.76
C LEU A 52 6.25 -7.51 -2.17
N ALA A 53 7.43 -7.32 -2.76
CA ALA A 53 8.32 -8.42 -3.11
C ALA A 53 8.69 -9.22 -1.86
N ALA A 54 9.21 -8.57 -0.81
CA ALA A 54 9.53 -9.26 0.45
C ALA A 54 8.32 -9.97 1.06
N SER A 55 7.16 -9.30 1.11
CA SER A 55 5.89 -9.86 1.60
C SER A 55 5.49 -11.12 0.81
N ILE A 56 5.62 -11.11 -0.51
CA ILE A 56 5.38 -12.26 -1.38
C ILE A 56 6.41 -13.37 -1.14
N GLY A 57 7.68 -13.03 -0.89
CA GLY A 57 8.71 -14.00 -0.52
C GLY A 57 8.34 -14.79 0.74
N PHE A 58 7.83 -14.11 1.78
CA PHE A 58 7.38 -14.76 3.02
C PHE A 58 6.04 -15.49 2.89
N PHE A 59 5.11 -14.95 2.10
CA PHE A 59 3.76 -15.49 1.91
C PHE A 59 3.38 -15.57 0.43
N PRO A 60 3.96 -16.51 -0.34
CA PRO A 60 3.87 -16.51 -1.81
C PRO A 60 2.49 -16.85 -2.36
N GLU A 61 1.71 -17.63 -1.62
CA GLU A 61 0.38 -18.04 -2.05
C GLU A 61 -0.74 -17.13 -1.52
N GLU A 62 -0.41 -16.11 -0.73
CA GLU A 62 -1.40 -15.17 -0.20
C GLU A 62 -1.80 -14.13 -1.27
N PRO A 63 -3.10 -14.00 -1.62
CA PRO A 63 -3.57 -13.07 -2.65
C PRO A 63 -3.44 -11.61 -2.22
N ARG A 64 -2.94 -10.76 -3.12
CA ARG A 64 -2.76 -9.32 -2.92
C ARG A 64 -3.37 -8.54 -4.06
N ILE A 65 -3.99 -7.42 -3.72
CA ILE A 65 -4.48 -6.45 -4.71
C ILE A 65 -3.50 -5.29 -4.77
N PHE A 66 -3.05 -4.95 -5.98
CA PHE A 66 -2.19 -3.79 -6.23
C PHE A 66 -2.92 -2.75 -7.09
N ALA A 67 -3.50 -1.76 -6.44
CA ALA A 67 -4.26 -0.69 -7.08
C ALA A 67 -3.37 0.50 -7.44
N SER A 68 -3.69 1.17 -8.54
CA SER A 68 -3.03 2.40 -9.01
C SER A 68 -4.02 3.33 -9.71
N ALA A 69 -3.63 4.56 -10.02
CA ALA A 69 -4.50 5.57 -10.64
C ALA A 69 -5.27 5.07 -11.89
N SER A 70 -4.64 4.27 -12.74
CA SER A 70 -5.27 3.70 -13.94
C SER A 70 -4.87 2.25 -14.19
N GLY A 71 -5.60 1.56 -15.07
CA GLY A 71 -5.34 0.17 -15.42
C GLY A 71 -3.97 -0.04 -16.07
N ASP A 72 -3.50 0.91 -16.87
CA ASP A 72 -2.20 0.82 -17.51
C ASP A 72 -1.06 1.08 -16.54
N VAL A 73 -1.22 2.02 -15.59
CA VAL A 73 -0.26 2.21 -14.50
C VAL A 73 -0.19 0.96 -13.63
N ALA A 74 -1.34 0.37 -13.29
CA ALA A 74 -1.41 -0.86 -12.52
C ALA A 74 -0.69 -2.03 -13.21
N LYS A 75 -0.89 -2.22 -14.52
CA LYS A 75 -0.17 -3.24 -15.31
C LYS A 75 1.35 -3.01 -15.28
N LYS A 76 1.81 -1.77 -15.50
CA LYS A 76 3.24 -1.44 -15.47
C LYS A 76 3.88 -1.77 -14.11
N ARG A 77 3.24 -1.35 -13.00
CA ARG A 77 3.73 -1.62 -11.64
C ARG A 77 3.70 -3.10 -11.28
N SER A 78 2.66 -3.82 -11.71
CA SER A 78 2.58 -5.28 -11.57
C SER A 78 3.74 -5.98 -12.28
N MET A 79 4.12 -5.52 -13.47
CA MET A 79 5.27 -6.06 -14.20
C MET A 79 6.61 -5.72 -13.56
N ALA A 80 6.78 -4.51 -13.04
CA ALA A 80 7.96 -4.16 -12.26
C ALA A 80 8.10 -5.07 -11.02
N LEU A 81 7.01 -5.31 -10.29
CA LEU A 81 7.02 -6.23 -9.14
C LEU A 81 7.36 -7.68 -9.56
N ARG A 82 6.81 -8.15 -10.69
CA ARG A 82 7.12 -9.50 -11.20
C ARG A 82 8.60 -9.62 -11.57
N GLN A 83 9.17 -8.62 -12.23
CA GLN A 83 10.59 -8.58 -12.57
C GLN A 83 11.49 -8.63 -11.33
N VAL A 84 11.10 -7.94 -10.25
CA VAL A 84 11.82 -8.03 -8.96
C VAL A 84 11.81 -9.47 -8.43
N ILE A 85 10.69 -10.18 -8.49
CA ILE A 85 10.58 -11.57 -8.02
C ILE A 85 11.38 -12.55 -8.89
N GLU A 86 11.48 -12.29 -10.20
CA GLU A 86 12.27 -13.09 -11.14
C GLU A 86 13.77 -12.77 -11.06
N SER A 87 14.17 -11.70 -10.36
CA SER A 87 15.57 -11.29 -10.24
C SER A 87 16.43 -12.28 -9.45
N ALA A 88 17.74 -12.31 -9.76
CA ALA A 88 18.71 -13.11 -9.03
C ALA A 88 18.76 -12.73 -7.54
N ALA A 89 18.73 -11.43 -7.22
CA ALA A 89 18.75 -10.94 -5.84
C ALA A 89 17.55 -11.43 -5.03
N PHE A 90 16.35 -11.48 -5.63
CA PHE A 90 15.19 -12.06 -4.96
C PHE A 90 15.34 -13.57 -4.77
N GLN A 91 15.81 -14.29 -5.79
CA GLN A 91 16.01 -15.74 -5.71
C GLN A 91 17.13 -16.14 -4.74
N GLU A 92 18.10 -15.26 -4.46
CA GLU A 92 19.11 -15.48 -3.41
C GLU A 92 18.47 -15.49 -2.01
N VAL A 93 17.51 -14.59 -1.77
CA VAL A 93 16.80 -14.49 -0.48
C VAL A 93 15.68 -15.55 -0.37
N PHE A 94 14.95 -15.80 -1.46
CA PHE A 94 13.77 -16.66 -1.51
C PHE A 94 13.86 -17.71 -2.63
N PRO A 95 14.84 -18.65 -2.60
CA PRO A 95 15.14 -19.57 -3.71
C PRO A 95 14.00 -20.53 -4.08
N GLY A 96 13.05 -20.72 -3.16
CA GLY A 96 11.87 -21.56 -3.36
C GLY A 96 10.69 -20.83 -3.99
N VAL A 97 10.66 -19.50 -4.03
CA VAL A 97 9.48 -18.75 -4.50
C VAL A 97 9.60 -18.46 -5.98
N ARG A 98 8.79 -19.13 -6.79
CA ARG A 98 8.82 -19.02 -8.25
C ARG A 98 7.43 -18.83 -8.82
N LEU A 99 7.37 -18.31 -10.04
CA LEU A 99 6.11 -18.24 -10.79
C LEU A 99 5.43 -19.61 -10.84
N ALA A 100 4.14 -19.61 -10.54
CA ALA A 100 3.34 -20.81 -10.49
C ALA A 100 3.03 -21.30 -11.91
N ARG A 101 3.32 -22.58 -12.18
CA ARG A 101 3.01 -23.21 -13.46
C ARG A 101 1.51 -23.51 -13.56
N GLY A 102 0.93 -23.32 -14.74
CA GLY A 102 -0.46 -23.68 -15.02
C GLY A 102 -1.53 -22.74 -14.43
N LEU A 103 -1.11 -21.59 -13.87
CA LEU A 103 -2.02 -20.51 -13.45
C LEU A 103 -1.91 -19.31 -14.40
N SER A 104 -2.83 -18.34 -14.27
CA SER A 104 -2.82 -17.11 -15.08
C SER A 104 -1.44 -16.43 -15.04
N TYR A 105 -0.98 -16.02 -16.22
CA TYR A 105 0.29 -15.35 -16.48
C TYR A 105 0.04 -14.10 -17.33
N GLU A 106 -0.64 -13.14 -16.75
CA GLU A 106 -1.03 -11.90 -17.41
C GLU A 106 -0.30 -10.71 -16.77
N GLN A 107 -0.27 -9.58 -17.47
CA GLN A 107 0.38 -8.37 -16.94
C GLN A 107 -0.27 -7.90 -15.64
N HIS A 108 -1.58 -8.06 -15.53
CA HIS A 108 -2.36 -7.61 -14.38
C HIS A 108 -2.66 -8.73 -13.38
N GLN A 109 -2.43 -10.00 -13.70
CA GLN A 109 -2.67 -11.13 -12.81
C GLN A 109 -1.61 -12.21 -12.98
N TRP A 110 -0.93 -12.55 -11.90
CA TRP A 110 0.05 -13.63 -11.91
C TRP A 110 0.21 -14.25 -10.53
N SER A 111 0.75 -15.45 -10.50
CA SER A 111 0.86 -16.26 -9.29
C SER A 111 2.28 -16.74 -9.08
N VAL A 112 2.68 -16.83 -7.82
CA VAL A 112 3.89 -17.54 -7.40
C VAL A 112 3.51 -18.64 -6.41
N ALA A 113 4.38 -19.62 -6.28
CA ALA A 113 4.25 -20.73 -5.35
C ALA A 113 5.63 -21.25 -4.95
N HIS A 114 5.70 -21.95 -3.83
CA HIS A 114 6.90 -22.70 -3.47
C HIS A 114 7.18 -23.77 -4.54
N GLY A 115 8.41 -23.82 -5.04
CA GLY A 115 8.82 -24.70 -6.14
C GLY A 115 8.13 -24.42 -7.49
N GLY A 116 7.35 -23.34 -7.60
CA GLY A 116 6.52 -23.06 -8.77
C GLY A 116 5.32 -24.00 -8.94
N GLN A 117 5.02 -24.82 -7.93
CA GLN A 117 3.87 -25.74 -7.93
C GLN A 117 2.79 -25.18 -6.99
N ALA A 118 1.73 -24.62 -7.57
CA ALA A 118 0.61 -24.13 -6.77
C ALA A 118 -0.18 -25.29 -6.16
N ARG A 119 -0.73 -25.07 -4.96
CA ARG A 119 -1.65 -26.02 -4.33
C ARG A 119 -2.89 -26.25 -5.20
N ALA A 120 -3.35 -27.50 -5.24
CA ALA A 120 -4.59 -27.86 -5.93
C ALA A 120 -5.79 -27.06 -5.37
N GLY A 121 -6.69 -26.63 -6.25
CA GLY A 121 -7.89 -25.86 -5.87
C GLY A 121 -7.64 -24.37 -5.60
N ARG A 122 -6.44 -23.85 -5.90
CA ARG A 122 -6.17 -22.42 -5.82
C ARG A 122 -6.89 -21.65 -6.92
N ILE A 123 -7.77 -20.73 -6.51
CA ILE A 123 -8.58 -19.91 -7.42
C ILE A 123 -8.02 -18.48 -7.56
N HIS A 124 -7.38 -17.95 -6.51
CA HIS A 124 -6.94 -16.57 -6.47
C HIS A 124 -5.45 -16.43 -6.83
N PRO A 125 -5.09 -15.49 -7.74
CA PRO A 125 -3.69 -15.22 -8.06
C PRO A 125 -2.94 -14.61 -6.87
N THR A 126 -1.60 -14.61 -6.91
CA THR A 126 -0.80 -13.97 -5.84
C THR A 126 -0.94 -12.46 -5.94
N VAL A 127 -0.89 -11.92 -7.15
CA VAL A 127 -1.03 -10.49 -7.41
C VAL A 127 -2.12 -10.29 -8.45
N SER A 128 -3.09 -9.43 -8.12
CA SER A 128 -4.02 -8.83 -9.08
C SER A 128 -3.89 -7.32 -9.04
N ALA A 129 -3.64 -6.71 -10.19
CA ALA A 129 -3.44 -5.27 -10.31
C ALA A 129 -4.61 -4.60 -11.05
N TYR A 130 -5.11 -3.50 -10.49
CA TYR A 130 -6.29 -2.80 -11.02
C TYR A 130 -6.11 -1.29 -10.97
N GLY A 131 -6.69 -0.61 -11.96
CA GLY A 131 -6.82 0.85 -11.94
C GLY A 131 -7.99 1.31 -11.07
N THR A 132 -7.94 2.54 -10.58
CA THR A 132 -9.09 3.23 -10.00
C THR A 132 -10.28 3.20 -10.95
N GLY A 133 -11.46 2.85 -10.44
CA GLY A 133 -12.68 2.62 -11.22
C GLY A 133 -12.77 1.25 -11.91
N GLY A 134 -11.70 0.45 -11.89
CA GLY A 134 -11.67 -0.89 -12.47
C GLY A 134 -12.50 -1.91 -11.67
N SER A 135 -13.07 -2.89 -12.36
CA SER A 135 -13.79 -3.98 -11.71
C SER A 135 -12.83 -4.96 -11.05
N ILE A 136 -12.84 -5.01 -9.71
CA ILE A 136 -12.07 -5.96 -8.93
C ILE A 136 -12.94 -7.20 -8.72
N THR A 137 -12.67 -8.26 -9.48
CA THR A 137 -13.42 -9.52 -9.44
C THR A 137 -12.70 -10.59 -8.62
N GLY A 138 -13.49 -11.41 -7.91
CA GLY A 138 -13.06 -12.73 -7.43
C GLY A 138 -11.82 -12.73 -6.53
N SER A 139 -11.72 -11.85 -5.54
CA SER A 139 -10.57 -11.82 -4.61
C SER A 139 -11.00 -11.77 -3.14
N ARG A 140 -10.38 -12.63 -2.32
CA ARG A 140 -10.29 -12.49 -0.86
C ARG A 140 -8.86 -12.14 -0.49
N ALA A 141 -8.50 -10.88 -0.68
CA ALA A 141 -7.15 -10.39 -0.52
C ALA A 141 -6.69 -10.47 0.94
N PHE A 142 -5.50 -11.04 1.11
CA PHE A 142 -4.73 -10.91 2.33
C PHE A 142 -4.31 -9.44 2.55
N GLU A 143 -3.92 -8.76 1.48
CA GLU A 143 -3.54 -7.35 1.54
C GLU A 143 -3.99 -6.60 0.28
N ALA A 144 -4.52 -5.39 0.44
CA ALA A 144 -4.78 -4.48 -0.66
C ALA A 144 -3.92 -3.22 -0.50
N ILE A 145 -3.17 -2.88 -1.54
CA ILE A 145 -2.29 -1.73 -1.57
C ILE A 145 -2.77 -0.80 -2.67
N GLY A 146 -3.15 0.43 -2.33
CA GLY A 146 -3.34 1.51 -3.29
C GLY A 146 -2.12 2.41 -3.30
N ASP A 147 -1.31 2.29 -4.35
CA ASP A 147 -0.15 3.17 -4.59
C ASP A 147 -0.55 4.24 -5.60
N ASP A 148 -0.53 5.52 -5.19
CA ASP A 148 -0.98 6.67 -5.98
C ASP A 148 -2.26 6.35 -6.79
N ILE A 149 -3.35 6.01 -6.08
CA ILE A 149 -4.67 5.74 -6.70
C ILE A 149 -5.42 7.03 -7.09
N LEU A 150 -4.93 8.17 -6.60
CA LEU A 150 -5.42 9.50 -6.90
C LEU A 150 -4.50 10.18 -7.92
N ASP A 151 -5.10 10.89 -8.86
CA ASP A 151 -4.41 11.76 -9.80
C ASP A 151 -5.18 13.08 -9.96
N HIS A 152 -4.64 13.98 -10.76
CA HIS A 152 -5.28 15.27 -11.04
C HIS A 152 -6.69 15.09 -11.62
N GLU A 153 -6.85 14.18 -12.59
CA GLU A 153 -8.11 14.01 -13.32
C GLU A 153 -9.22 13.47 -12.43
N ASN A 154 -8.94 12.45 -11.62
CA ASN A 154 -9.94 11.79 -10.79
C ASN A 154 -10.23 12.55 -9.47
N THR A 155 -9.55 13.67 -9.22
CA THR A 155 -9.79 14.53 -8.04
C THR A 155 -10.34 15.93 -8.37
N ARG A 156 -10.38 16.29 -9.66
CA ARG A 156 -10.73 17.64 -10.14
C ARG A 156 -12.14 18.10 -9.76
N THR A 157 -13.14 17.21 -9.86
CA THR A 157 -14.54 17.55 -9.55
C THR A 157 -15.08 16.76 -8.35
N ALA A 158 -16.10 17.30 -7.67
CA ALA A 158 -16.75 16.60 -6.56
C ALA A 158 -17.31 15.23 -6.96
N TYR A 159 -17.88 15.13 -8.18
CA TYR A 159 -18.38 13.88 -8.72
C TYR A 159 -17.26 12.83 -8.88
N GLN A 160 -16.11 13.22 -9.44
CA GLN A 160 -14.98 12.30 -9.60
C GLN A 160 -14.41 11.86 -8.25
N ARG A 161 -14.29 12.77 -7.28
CA ARG A 161 -13.86 12.42 -5.91
C ARG A 161 -14.83 11.43 -5.25
N GLU A 162 -16.13 11.64 -5.41
CA GLU A 162 -17.14 10.70 -4.89
C GLU A 162 -17.08 9.34 -5.59
N PHE A 163 -16.85 9.33 -6.91
CA PHE A 163 -16.64 8.10 -7.66
C PHE A 163 -15.45 7.30 -7.12
N VAL A 164 -14.29 7.95 -6.91
CA VAL A 164 -13.10 7.28 -6.34
C VAL A 164 -13.36 6.79 -4.92
N HIS A 165 -14.05 7.58 -4.10
CA HIS A 165 -14.43 7.21 -2.74
C HIS A 165 -15.34 5.96 -2.73
N THR A 166 -16.38 5.97 -3.55
CA THR A 166 -17.32 4.85 -3.72
C THR A 166 -16.59 3.60 -4.21
N TRP A 167 -15.72 3.74 -5.22
CA TRP A 167 -14.93 2.63 -5.74
C TRP A 167 -13.98 2.05 -4.69
N ALA A 168 -13.28 2.90 -3.94
CA ALA A 168 -12.37 2.45 -2.89
C ALA A 168 -13.10 1.61 -1.83
N HIS A 169 -14.25 2.07 -1.34
CA HIS A 169 -15.01 1.35 -0.32
C HIS A 169 -15.69 0.08 -0.86
N ASN A 170 -16.37 0.19 -2.00
CA ASN A 170 -17.23 -0.89 -2.50
C ASN A 170 -16.47 -1.93 -3.32
N SER A 171 -15.32 -1.57 -3.89
CA SER A 171 -14.55 -2.46 -4.77
C SER A 171 -13.18 -2.83 -4.22
N LEU A 172 -12.41 -1.89 -3.65
CA LEU A 172 -11.06 -2.21 -3.15
C LEU A 172 -11.10 -2.77 -1.73
N PHE A 173 -11.67 -2.03 -0.78
CA PHE A 173 -11.67 -2.40 0.64
C PHE A 173 -12.55 -3.62 0.93
N SER A 174 -13.68 -3.74 0.23
CA SER A 174 -14.63 -4.85 0.38
C SER A 174 -14.04 -6.22 0.01
N ARG A 175 -12.93 -6.26 -0.72
CA ARG A 175 -12.24 -7.49 -1.16
C ARG A 175 -11.20 -7.98 -0.17
N VAL A 176 -10.87 -7.17 0.83
CA VAL A 176 -9.92 -7.54 1.87
C VAL A 176 -10.60 -8.44 2.91
N ARG A 177 -9.91 -9.49 3.35
CA ARG A 177 -10.42 -10.43 4.36
C ARG A 177 -10.76 -9.68 5.66
N ALA A 178 -12.02 -9.72 6.09
CA ALA A 178 -12.52 -8.89 7.20
C ALA A 178 -11.75 -8.98 8.53
N ARG A 179 -11.22 -10.16 8.90
CA ARG A 179 -10.56 -10.38 10.21
C ARG A 179 -9.04 -10.30 10.17
N VAL A 180 -8.45 -10.65 9.04
CA VAL A 180 -6.99 -10.86 8.92
C VAL A 180 -6.35 -10.05 7.82
N GLY A 181 -7.16 -9.42 6.97
CA GLY A 181 -6.67 -8.67 5.85
C GLY A 181 -6.21 -7.27 6.24
N ARG A 182 -5.43 -6.67 5.36
CA ARG A 182 -4.82 -5.35 5.58
C ARG A 182 -5.04 -4.45 4.37
N ILE A 183 -5.28 -3.17 4.63
CA ILE A 183 -5.39 -2.15 3.60
C ILE A 183 -4.30 -1.11 3.83
N ILE A 184 -3.52 -0.85 2.79
CA ILE A 184 -2.48 0.17 2.76
C ILE A 184 -2.81 1.11 1.62
N LEU A 185 -2.85 2.40 1.91
CA LEU A 185 -2.87 3.44 0.89
C LEU A 185 -1.61 4.26 1.04
N ILE A 186 -0.98 4.57 -0.07
CA ILE A 186 0.18 5.46 -0.12
C ILE A 186 0.08 6.31 -1.36
N GLY A 187 0.25 7.62 -1.21
CA GLY A 187 0.27 8.49 -2.37
C GLY A 187 0.25 9.97 -2.05
N THR A 188 0.00 10.75 -3.09
CA THR A 188 -0.08 12.21 -3.00
C THR A 188 -1.53 12.66 -2.81
N ALA A 189 -1.77 13.58 -1.87
CA ALA A 189 -3.08 14.24 -1.73
C ALA A 189 -3.21 15.37 -2.76
N TRP A 190 -4.39 15.47 -3.39
CA TRP A 190 -4.66 16.42 -4.48
C TRP A 190 -5.74 17.44 -4.12
N HIS A 191 -6.63 17.11 -3.18
CA HIS A 191 -7.73 17.98 -2.79
C HIS A 191 -8.06 17.82 -1.30
N HIS A 192 -8.48 18.90 -0.63
CA HIS A 192 -8.89 18.88 0.78
C HIS A 192 -10.11 17.98 1.08
N ASP A 193 -10.72 17.40 0.06
CA ASP A 193 -11.88 16.51 0.12
C ASP A 193 -11.70 15.29 -0.80
N ASP A 194 -10.47 14.94 -1.14
CA ASP A 194 -10.20 13.67 -1.80
C ASP A 194 -10.33 12.48 -0.82
N LEU A 195 -10.16 11.27 -1.36
CA LEU A 195 -10.22 10.04 -0.59
C LEU A 195 -9.29 10.05 0.63
N TYR A 196 -8.05 10.54 0.48
CA TYR A 196 -7.06 10.52 1.55
C TYR A 196 -7.44 11.50 2.66
N ALA A 197 -7.93 12.69 2.31
CA ALA A 197 -8.44 13.66 3.28
C ALA A 197 -9.64 13.09 4.07
N ARG A 198 -10.58 12.42 3.39
CA ARG A 198 -11.74 11.78 4.04
C ARG A 198 -11.32 10.63 4.96
N ILE A 199 -10.41 9.77 4.52
CA ILE A 199 -9.86 8.68 5.35
C ILE A 199 -9.16 9.23 6.58
N ARG A 200 -8.35 10.28 6.44
CA ARG A 200 -7.69 10.94 7.57
C ARG A 200 -8.71 11.49 8.57
N ARG A 201 -9.77 12.15 8.10
CA ARG A 201 -10.85 12.68 8.97
C ARG A 201 -11.67 11.59 9.68
N SER A 202 -11.74 10.38 9.12
CA SER A 202 -12.50 9.28 9.75
C SER A 202 -11.97 8.87 11.12
N GLY A 203 -10.69 9.12 11.42
CA GLY A 203 -10.05 8.70 12.67
C GLY A 203 -9.92 7.19 12.85
N GLN A 204 -10.17 6.38 11.80
CA GLN A 204 -10.16 4.91 11.87
C GLN A 204 -8.85 4.27 11.36
N TRP A 205 -7.93 5.08 10.83
CA TRP A 205 -6.72 4.62 10.17
C TRP A 205 -5.49 5.11 10.92
N VAL A 206 -4.41 4.33 10.87
CA VAL A 206 -3.08 4.88 11.17
C VAL A 206 -2.68 5.73 9.97
N VAL A 207 -2.37 7.00 10.21
CA VAL A 207 -2.03 7.95 9.16
C VAL A 207 -0.61 8.45 9.38
N CYS A 208 0.23 8.34 8.35
CA CYS A 208 1.53 9.00 8.26
C CYS A 208 1.42 10.11 7.23
N HIS A 209 1.59 11.36 7.65
CA HIS A 209 1.57 12.51 6.77
C HIS A 209 2.96 13.15 6.74
N LEU A 210 3.61 13.10 5.58
CA LEU A 210 4.85 13.81 5.30
C LEU A 210 4.52 15.04 4.43
N PRO A 211 4.65 16.27 4.97
CA PRO A 211 4.33 17.46 4.21
C PRO A 211 5.38 17.73 3.12
N LEU A 212 4.96 18.37 2.02
CA LEU A 212 5.87 18.80 0.95
C LEU A 212 6.77 19.95 1.41
N LEU A 213 6.21 20.87 2.19
CA LEU A 213 6.90 22.03 2.72
C LEU A 213 6.96 21.92 4.24
N SER A 214 8.13 22.23 4.80
CA SER A 214 8.30 22.41 6.23
C SER A 214 8.52 23.89 6.55
N PRO A 215 8.04 24.40 7.71
CA PRO A 215 8.34 25.76 8.15
C PRO A 215 9.83 26.05 8.37
N GLY A 216 10.65 25.00 8.55
CA GLY A 216 12.08 25.11 8.82
C GLY A 216 12.93 24.13 8.02
N ALA A 217 14.20 24.01 8.39
CA ALA A 217 15.16 23.10 7.74
C ALA A 217 14.82 21.62 7.96
N ASP A 218 14.18 21.30 9.08
CA ASP A 218 13.78 19.93 9.43
C ASP A 218 12.43 19.57 8.81
N VAL A 219 12.30 18.35 8.31
CA VAL A 219 11.03 17.79 7.83
C VAL A 219 10.53 16.74 8.81
N TYR A 220 9.34 16.97 9.36
CA TYR A 220 8.71 16.05 10.30
C TYR A 220 7.55 15.31 9.63
N ALA A 221 7.48 14.00 9.85
CA ALA A 221 6.29 13.23 9.54
C ALA A 221 5.35 13.23 10.75
N THR A 222 4.07 13.54 10.54
CA THR A 222 3.05 13.41 11.57
C THR A 222 2.43 12.02 11.52
N LEU A 223 2.40 11.34 12.67
CA LEU A 223 1.71 10.06 12.84
C LEU A 223 0.44 10.24 13.67
N THR A 224 -0.68 9.75 13.17
CA THR A 224 -1.96 9.73 13.88
C THR A 224 -2.44 8.29 13.99
N TYR A 225 -2.91 7.91 15.17
CA TYR A 225 -3.39 6.56 15.47
C TYR A 225 -4.87 6.61 15.85
N PRO A 226 -5.68 5.60 15.46
CA PRO A 226 -7.09 5.58 15.81
C PRO A 226 -7.30 5.40 17.32
N PRO A 227 -8.44 5.84 17.87
CA PRO A 227 -8.80 5.58 19.26
C PRO A 227 -8.70 4.08 19.60
N GLY A 228 -8.11 3.76 20.74
CA GLY A 228 -7.92 2.38 21.18
C GLY A 228 -6.87 1.58 20.42
N TYR A 229 -6.02 2.20 19.58
CA TYR A 229 -4.90 1.52 18.94
C TYR A 229 -3.97 0.85 19.96
N ARG A 230 -3.83 -0.48 19.86
CA ARG A 230 -3.06 -1.33 20.79
C ARG A 230 -1.64 -1.68 20.31
N GLY A 231 -1.30 -1.33 19.07
CA GLY A 231 0.02 -1.57 18.51
C GLY A 231 1.06 -0.59 19.06
N ARG A 232 2.32 -0.80 18.69
CA ARG A 232 3.41 0.12 19.06
C ARG A 232 3.22 1.46 18.36
N ARG A 233 3.26 2.55 19.13
CA ARG A 233 3.29 3.92 18.58
C ARG A 233 4.74 4.31 18.28
N LEU A 234 4.94 5.01 17.16
CA LEU A 234 6.23 5.56 16.75
C LEU A 234 6.20 7.08 16.87
N GLY A 235 7.38 7.68 17.05
CA GLY A 235 7.53 9.11 17.26
C GLY A 235 7.28 9.54 18.71
N GLU A 236 7.39 10.83 18.94
CA GLU A 236 7.11 11.47 20.22
C GLU A 236 5.67 11.99 20.20
N PRO A 237 4.87 11.76 21.27
CA PRO A 237 3.54 12.34 21.36
C PRO A 237 3.62 13.86 21.36
N VAL A 238 2.97 14.49 20.39
CA VAL A 238 2.71 15.93 20.42
C VAL A 238 1.45 16.12 21.24
N ALA A 239 1.52 16.84 22.35
CA ALA A 239 0.38 17.04 23.24
C ALA A 239 -0.70 17.89 22.55
N GLU A 240 -1.81 17.26 22.19
CA GLU A 240 -3.13 17.86 21.97
C GLU A 240 -4.17 16.74 22.17
N VAL A 241 -4.48 16.46 23.44
CA VAL A 241 -5.73 15.79 23.78
C VAL A 241 -6.79 16.88 23.67
N PHE A 242 -7.55 16.90 22.59
CA PHE A 242 -8.82 17.63 22.59
C PHE A 242 -9.75 16.87 23.54
N GLU A 243 -9.74 17.24 24.82
CA GLU A 243 -10.86 16.96 25.69
C GLU A 243 -12.02 17.79 25.13
N GLU A 244 -13.02 17.13 24.55
CA GLU A 244 -14.33 17.74 24.35
C GLU A 244 -14.86 18.05 25.75
N GLU A 245 -14.68 19.30 26.19
CA GLU A 245 -15.46 19.87 27.29
C GLU A 245 -16.93 19.77 26.87
N HIS A 246 -17.59 18.69 27.27
CA HIS A 246 -19.03 18.67 27.40
C HIS A 246 -19.38 19.66 28.51
N GLU A 247 -19.50 20.93 28.14
CA GLU A 247 -20.16 21.95 28.94
C GLU A 247 -21.61 21.49 29.10
N GLN A 248 -21.88 20.82 30.24
CA GLN A 248 -23.24 20.61 30.71
C GLN A 248 -23.81 21.98 31.02
N VAL A 249 -24.54 22.53 30.06
CA VAL A 249 -25.35 23.72 30.28
C VAL A 249 -26.47 23.34 31.28
N PRO A 250 -26.62 24.08 32.39
CA PRO A 250 -27.55 23.77 33.48
C PRO A 250 -29.03 23.83 33.09
#